data_AF-A0A0K6ISY4-F1
#
_entry.id   AF-A0A0K6ISY4-F1
#
_cell.length_a   1.000
_cell.length_b   1.000
_cell.length_c   1.000
_cell.angle_alpha   90.00
_cell.angle_beta   90.00
_cell.angle_gamma   90.00
#
_symmetry.space_group_name_H-M   'P 1'
#
loop_
_entity.id
_entity.type
_entity.pdbx_description
1 polymer ?
#
loop_
_entity_poly.entity_id
_entity_poly.type
_entity_poly.pdbx_seq_one_letter_code
_entity_poly.pdbx_strand_id
1 'polypeptide(L)'
;MFDVLVYLFENYAGPNEAPKDPDELRARLADAGFEGDEIDEALSWLDTLRNAEALSPSWRIPPAGGSVRIFTEEERQVLGTAGQNLVYFLQRHGAIDEALRETLIDRALEFGATPLDPDDFKVLALMVLWQHERELDPLVVDELLRVEDDEDAEPPRLH
;
A
#
# COMPACT_ATOMS: atom_id res chain seq x y z
N MET A 1 -11.08 -1.15 6.06
CA MET A 1 -10.05 -2.11 5.55
C MET A 1 -8.63 -1.79 6.02
N PHE A 2 -8.11 -0.58 5.82
CA PHE A 2 -6.70 -0.26 6.12
C PHE A 2 -6.27 -0.57 7.54
N ASP A 3 -7.13 -0.29 8.51
CA ASP A 3 -6.87 -0.57 9.93
C ASP A 3 -6.66 -2.08 10.19
N VAL A 4 -7.35 -2.94 9.43
CA VAL A 4 -7.15 -4.39 9.48
C VAL A 4 -5.74 -4.75 9.01
N LEU A 5 -5.27 -4.17 7.90
CA LEU A 5 -3.94 -4.45 7.36
C LEU A 5 -2.83 -3.91 8.28
N VAL A 6 -3.02 -2.74 8.89
CA VAL A 6 -2.08 -2.21 9.90
C VAL A 6 -2.06 -3.09 11.13
N TYR A 7 -3.22 -3.55 11.61
CA TYR A 7 -3.25 -4.51 12.71
C TYR A 7 -2.49 -5.79 12.36
N LEU A 8 -2.64 -6.32 11.14
CA LEU A 8 -1.84 -7.47 10.72
C LEU A 8 -0.34 -7.15 10.69
N PHE A 9 0.04 -5.98 10.18
CA PHE A 9 1.43 -5.51 10.16
C PHE A 9 2.03 -5.39 11.58
N GLU A 10 1.28 -4.85 12.54
CA GLU A 10 1.75 -4.67 13.92
C GLU A 10 1.81 -5.98 14.71
N ASN A 11 0.93 -6.95 14.39
CA ASN A 11 0.77 -8.18 15.17
C ASN A 11 1.55 -9.38 14.61
N TYR A 12 2.09 -9.28 13.40
CA TYR A 12 2.85 -10.35 12.74
C TYR A 12 4.07 -9.77 12.02
N ALA A 13 5.24 -10.40 12.16
CA ALA A 13 6.48 -9.83 11.60
C ALA A 13 6.48 -9.83 10.07
N GLY A 14 5.67 -10.67 9.44
CA GLY A 14 5.48 -10.68 8.00
C GLY A 14 4.20 -11.40 7.57
N PRO A 15 3.82 -11.30 6.28
CA PRO A 15 2.60 -11.90 5.74
C PRO A 15 2.59 -13.43 5.84
N ASN A 16 3.76 -14.08 5.92
CA ASN A 16 3.88 -15.54 6.08
C ASN A 16 3.71 -16.03 7.53
N GLU A 17 3.71 -15.11 8.51
CA GLU A 17 3.52 -15.44 9.94
C GLU A 17 2.05 -15.33 10.37
N ALA A 18 1.23 -14.62 9.59
CA ALA A 18 -0.21 -14.60 9.79
C ALA A 18 -0.80 -16.02 9.61
N PRO A 19 -1.89 -16.36 10.33
CA PRO A 19 -2.61 -17.61 10.15
C PRO A 19 -2.92 -17.86 8.67
N LYS A 20 -2.56 -19.05 8.20
CA LYS A 20 -2.80 -19.46 6.80
C LYS A 20 -4.24 -19.87 6.53
N ASP A 21 -4.96 -20.23 7.59
CA ASP A 21 -6.39 -20.50 7.52
C ASP A 21 -7.15 -19.17 7.56
N PRO A 22 -7.85 -18.79 6.46
CA PRO A 22 -8.61 -17.55 6.41
C PRO A 22 -9.70 -17.47 7.49
N ASP A 23 -10.29 -18.60 7.90
CA ASP A 23 -11.35 -18.61 8.90
C ASP A 23 -10.79 -18.34 10.31
N GLU A 24 -9.58 -18.85 10.61
CA GLU A 24 -8.86 -18.54 11.84
C GLU A 24 -8.45 -17.06 11.90
N LEU A 25 -7.97 -16.52 10.77
CA LEU A 25 -7.59 -15.11 10.67
C LEU A 25 -8.81 -14.19 10.84
N ARG A 26 -9.93 -14.51 10.18
CA ARG A 26 -11.22 -13.81 10.33
C ARG A 26 -11.68 -13.78 11.78
N ALA A 27 -11.66 -14.92 12.47
CA ALA A 27 -12.08 -14.99 13.87
C ALA A 27 -11.22 -14.09 14.76
N ARG A 28 -9.90 -14.09 14.56
CA ARG A 28 -8.98 -13.24 15.34
C ARG A 28 -9.15 -11.75 15.06
N LEU A 29 -9.48 -11.37 13.82
CA LEU A 29 -9.78 -9.99 13.46
C LEU A 29 -11.13 -9.54 14.03
N ALA A 30 -12.14 -10.41 14.01
CA ALA A 30 -13.43 -10.14 14.64
C ALA A 30 -13.29 -9.97 16.17
N ASP A 31 -12.47 -10.81 16.83
CA ASP A 31 -12.15 -10.69 18.26
C ASP A 31 -11.39 -9.39 18.58
N ALA A 32 -10.62 -8.85 17.62
CA ALA A 32 -9.96 -7.55 17.74
C ALA A 32 -10.93 -6.36 17.54
N GLY A 33 -12.17 -6.61 17.10
CA GLY A 33 -13.23 -5.61 16.96
C GLY A 33 -13.42 -5.06 15.55
N PHE A 34 -12.81 -5.66 14.53
CA PHE A 34 -13.01 -5.25 13.14
C PHE A 34 -14.36 -5.69 12.57
N GLU A 35 -14.91 -4.90 11.66
CA GLU A 35 -16.18 -5.22 11.00
C GLU A 35 -15.99 -6.29 9.90
N GLY A 36 -17.02 -7.12 9.69
CA GLY A 36 -16.93 -8.24 8.74
C GLY A 36 -16.59 -7.82 7.32
N ASP A 37 -17.21 -6.73 6.84
CA ASP A 37 -16.98 -6.21 5.49
C ASP A 37 -15.53 -5.72 5.32
N GLU A 38 -14.98 -5.04 6.34
CA GLU A 38 -13.58 -4.58 6.33
C GLU A 38 -12.57 -5.74 6.39
N ILE A 39 -12.91 -6.79 7.14
CA ILE A 39 -12.11 -8.02 7.22
C ILE A 39 -12.08 -8.71 5.85
N ASP A 40 -13.24 -8.89 5.22
CA ASP A 40 -13.34 -9.58 3.93
C ASP A 40 -12.62 -8.82 2.82
N GLU A 41 -12.72 -7.49 2.82
CA GLU A 41 -11.99 -6.63 1.90
C GLU A 41 -10.46 -6.75 2.09
N ALA A 42 -9.98 -6.67 3.34
CA ALA A 42 -8.56 -6.81 3.65
C ALA A 42 -7.99 -8.18 3.27
N LEU A 43 -8.76 -9.25 3.49
CA LEU A 43 -8.35 -10.61 3.12
C LEU A 43 -8.33 -10.84 1.62
N SER A 44 -9.30 -10.28 0.88
CA SER A 44 -9.31 -10.29 -0.59
C SER A 44 -8.07 -9.59 -1.16
N TRP A 45 -7.68 -8.47 -0.55
CA TRP A 45 -6.46 -7.75 -0.87
C TRP A 45 -5.19 -8.56 -0.59
N LEU A 46 -5.12 -9.20 0.59
CA LEU A 46 -4.01 -10.06 0.96
C LEU A 46 -3.82 -11.21 -0.02
N ASP A 47 -4.92 -11.85 -0.46
CA ASP A 47 -4.86 -12.94 -1.43
C ASP A 47 -4.45 -12.47 -2.83
N THR A 48 -4.94 -11.31 -3.28
CA THR A 48 -4.54 -10.73 -4.58
C THR A 48 -3.02 -10.51 -4.64
N LEU A 49 -2.42 -10.08 -3.53
CA LEU A 49 -0.99 -9.79 -3.44
C LEU A 49 -0.11 -11.02 -3.24
N ARG A 50 -0.55 -12.01 -2.46
CA ARG A 50 0.14 -13.31 -2.35
C ARG A 50 0.29 -14.00 -3.70
N ASN A 51 -0.61 -13.72 -4.65
CA ASN A 51 -0.50 -14.19 -6.01
C ASN A 51 0.47 -13.36 -6.88
N ALA A 52 0.74 -12.10 -6.50
CA ALA A 52 1.69 -11.20 -7.16
C ALA A 52 3.15 -11.39 -6.68
N GLU A 53 3.38 -12.02 -5.53
CA GLU A 53 4.70 -12.31 -4.91
C GLU A 53 5.68 -13.11 -5.80
N ALA A 54 5.24 -13.65 -6.94
CA ALA A 54 6.10 -14.38 -7.88
C ALA A 54 7.08 -13.48 -8.67
N LEU A 55 7.06 -12.16 -8.49
CA LEU A 55 7.78 -11.21 -9.34
C LEU A 55 8.92 -10.55 -8.57
N SER A 56 10.10 -11.20 -8.66
CA SER A 56 11.36 -10.59 -8.22
C SER A 56 11.56 -9.22 -8.87
N PRO A 57 12.14 -8.23 -8.16
CA PRO A 57 12.41 -6.93 -8.73
C PRO A 57 13.19 -7.06 -10.03
N SER A 58 12.69 -6.42 -11.09
CA SER A 58 13.27 -6.50 -12.43
C SER A 58 14.59 -5.71 -12.56
N TRP A 59 14.87 -4.82 -11.59
CA TRP A 59 15.99 -3.91 -11.61
C TRP A 59 17.30 -4.59 -11.17
N ARG A 60 18.33 -4.51 -12.04
CA ARG A 60 19.64 -5.17 -11.84
C ARG A 60 20.66 -4.31 -11.11
N ILE A 61 20.39 -3.01 -10.94
CA ILE A 61 21.29 -2.05 -10.32
C ILE A 61 20.45 -1.11 -9.45
N PRO A 62 20.69 -1.02 -8.12
CA PRO A 62 19.97 -0.08 -7.28
C PRO A 62 20.32 1.36 -7.71
N PRO A 63 19.34 2.28 -7.77
CA PRO A 63 19.61 3.68 -8.07
C PRO A 63 20.58 4.27 -7.05
N ALA A 64 21.43 5.20 -7.49
CA ALA A 64 22.35 5.87 -6.57
C ALA A 64 21.58 6.72 -5.55
N GLY A 65 22.07 6.74 -4.31
CA GLY A 65 21.51 7.57 -3.24
C GLY A 65 21.45 9.04 -3.64
N GLY A 66 20.27 9.66 -3.50
CA GLY A 66 20.03 11.06 -3.87
C GLY A 66 19.80 11.31 -5.36
N SER A 67 19.59 10.27 -6.15
CA SER A 67 19.14 10.40 -7.54
C SER A 67 17.71 10.96 -7.62
N VAL A 68 17.45 11.79 -8.64
CA VAL A 68 16.11 12.29 -8.94
C VAL A 68 15.40 11.27 -9.82
N ARG A 69 14.28 10.72 -9.32
CA ARG A 69 13.38 9.88 -10.13
C ARG A 69 12.55 10.75 -11.05
N ILE A 70 12.49 10.38 -12.32
CA ILE A 70 11.56 10.95 -13.31
C ILE A 70 10.58 9.84 -13.67
N PHE A 71 9.29 10.07 -13.42
CA PHE A 71 8.26 9.11 -13.78
C PHE A 71 8.10 9.03 -15.30
N THR A 72 7.84 7.83 -15.83
CA THR A 72 7.44 7.65 -17.23
C THR A 72 5.99 8.11 -17.42
N GLU A 73 5.53 8.20 -18.67
CA GLU A 73 4.14 8.57 -18.93
C GLU A 73 3.15 7.51 -18.45
N GLU A 74 3.50 6.24 -18.62
CA GLU A 74 2.72 5.10 -18.13
C GLU A 74 2.63 5.12 -16.60
N GLU A 75 3.75 5.31 -15.90
CA GLU A 75 3.77 5.44 -14.44
C GLU A 75 2.90 6.60 -13.96
N ARG A 76 2.94 7.75 -14.64
CA ARG A 76 2.08 8.90 -14.31
C ARG A 76 0.59 8.60 -14.49
N GLN A 77 0.23 7.84 -15.51
CA GLN A 77 -1.16 7.47 -15.79
C GLN A 77 -1.70 6.46 -14.78
N VAL A 78 -0.87 5.50 -14.37
CA VAL A 78 -1.23 4.50 -13.34
C VAL A 78 -1.30 5.16 -11.97
N LEU A 79 -0.26 5.85 -11.53
CA LEU A 79 -0.17 6.37 -10.15
C LEU A 79 -1.00 7.65 -9.94
N GLY A 80 -1.28 8.40 -11.00
CA GLY A 80 -1.85 9.73 -10.89
C GLY A 80 -0.99 10.65 -10.02
N THR A 81 -1.56 11.78 -9.58
CA THR A 81 -0.84 12.74 -8.72
C THR A 81 -0.74 12.24 -7.28
N ALA A 82 -1.82 11.65 -6.74
CA ALA A 82 -1.88 11.16 -5.37
C ALA A 82 -0.84 10.04 -5.13
N GLY A 83 -0.76 9.05 -6.02
CA GLY A 83 0.22 7.97 -5.91
C GLY A 83 1.66 8.48 -6.02
N GLN A 84 1.95 9.42 -6.92
CA GLN A 84 3.27 10.05 -7.00
C GLN A 84 3.64 10.78 -5.69
N ASN A 85 2.69 11.52 -5.11
CA ASN A 85 2.90 12.22 -3.84
C ASN A 85 3.17 11.24 -2.69
N LEU A 86 2.44 10.14 -2.62
CA LEU A 86 2.65 9.10 -1.61
C LEU A 86 4.06 8.50 -1.72
N VAL A 87 4.52 8.18 -2.94
CA VAL A 87 5.89 7.68 -3.15
C VAL A 87 6.94 8.67 -2.62
N TYR A 88 6.78 9.96 -2.93
CA TYR A 88 7.70 10.99 -2.45
C TYR A 88 7.66 11.13 -0.92
N PHE A 89 6.47 11.07 -0.33
CA PHE A 89 6.29 11.12 1.11
C PHE A 89 7.01 9.95 1.80
N LEU A 90 6.75 8.71 1.36
CA LEU A 90 7.38 7.51 1.92
C LEU A 90 8.91 7.57 1.80
N GLN A 91 9.44 8.03 0.66
CA GLN A 91 10.88 8.15 0.46
C GLN A 91 11.49 9.24 1.36
N ARG A 92 10.81 10.39 1.50
CA ARG A 92 11.27 11.51 2.34
C ARG A 92 11.34 11.15 3.82
N HIS A 93 10.41 10.31 4.29
CA HIS A 93 10.37 9.83 5.67
C HIS A 93 11.20 8.56 5.90
N GLY A 94 11.90 8.06 4.88
CA GLY A 94 12.79 6.90 5.00
C GLY A 94 12.07 5.55 5.11
N ALA A 95 10.74 5.53 4.90
CA ALA A 95 9.96 4.30 4.89
C ALA A 95 10.38 3.39 3.75
N ILE A 96 10.62 3.97 2.56
CA ILE A 96 11.18 3.29 1.40
C ILE A 96 12.53 3.90 1.00
N ASP A 97 13.45 3.05 0.57
CA ASP A 97 14.68 3.47 -0.12
C ASP A 97 14.50 3.46 -1.64
N GLU A 98 15.56 3.77 -2.40
CA GLU A 98 15.48 3.79 -3.86
C GLU A 98 15.07 2.43 -4.45
N ALA A 99 15.46 1.32 -3.82
CA ALA A 99 15.14 -0.03 -4.25
C ALA A 99 13.66 -0.35 -4.03
N LEU A 100 13.15 -0.06 -2.83
CA LEU A 100 11.74 -0.26 -2.49
C LEU A 100 10.81 0.64 -3.28
N ARG A 101 11.25 1.86 -3.62
CA ARG A 101 10.51 2.73 -4.53
C ARG A 101 10.25 2.05 -5.88
N GLU A 102 11.26 1.47 -6.50
CA GLU A 102 11.10 0.79 -7.79
C GLU A 102 10.20 -0.44 -7.64
N THR A 103 10.35 -1.21 -6.57
CA THR A 103 9.46 -2.34 -6.27
C THR A 103 8.00 -1.90 -6.15
N LEU A 104 7.72 -0.81 -5.43
CA LEU A 104 6.36 -0.29 -5.27
C LEU A 104 5.76 0.17 -6.60
N ILE A 105 6.54 0.86 -7.43
CA ILE A 105 6.10 1.31 -8.76
C ILE A 105 5.85 0.12 -9.69
N ASP A 106 6.77 -0.85 -9.75
CA ASP A 106 6.63 -2.07 -10.56
C ASP A 106 5.34 -2.81 -10.18
N ARG A 107 5.05 -2.95 -8.88
CA ARG A 107 3.82 -3.58 -8.41
C ARG A 107 2.57 -2.79 -8.81
N ALA A 108 2.62 -1.46 -8.77
CA ALA A 108 1.47 -0.64 -9.18
C ALA A 108 1.16 -0.78 -10.66
N LEU A 109 2.19 -0.86 -11.51
CA LEU A 109 2.04 -1.12 -12.94
C LEU A 109 1.45 -2.51 -13.21
N GLU A 110 1.86 -3.51 -12.42
CA GLU A 110 1.38 -4.89 -12.55
C GLU A 110 -0.03 -5.11 -11.98
N PHE A 111 -0.53 -4.19 -11.13
CA PHE A 111 -1.88 -4.27 -10.56
C PHE A 111 -2.97 -4.23 -11.65
N GLY A 112 -2.68 -3.62 -12.81
CA GLY A 112 -3.53 -3.68 -14.00
C GLY A 112 -4.71 -2.69 -14.02
N ALA A 113 -4.86 -1.85 -12.99
CA ALA A 113 -5.78 -0.71 -12.99
C ALA A 113 -5.09 0.55 -13.52
N THR A 114 -5.81 1.39 -14.27
CA THR A 114 -5.30 2.68 -14.76
C THR A 114 -6.45 3.68 -14.93
N PRO A 115 -6.51 4.76 -14.12
CA PRO A 115 -5.63 5.03 -12.97
C PRO A 115 -5.86 4.03 -11.83
N LEU A 116 -4.82 3.80 -11.03
CA LEU A 116 -4.90 3.07 -9.77
C LEU A 116 -5.55 3.98 -8.72
N ASP A 117 -6.50 3.44 -7.95
CA ASP A 117 -7.12 4.18 -6.88
C ASP A 117 -6.09 4.55 -5.79
N PRO A 118 -6.11 5.76 -5.21
CA PRO A 118 -5.17 6.15 -4.17
C PRO A 118 -5.18 5.19 -2.97
N ASP A 119 -6.35 4.69 -2.61
CA ASP A 119 -6.50 3.78 -1.47
C ASP A 119 -5.93 2.40 -1.80
N ASP A 120 -6.22 1.88 -3.00
CA ASP A 120 -5.59 0.66 -3.53
C ASP A 120 -4.05 0.77 -3.52
N PHE A 121 -3.52 1.95 -3.87
CA PHE A 121 -2.08 2.19 -3.86
C PHE A 121 -1.47 2.28 -2.44
N LYS A 122 -2.20 2.84 -1.46
CA LYS A 122 -1.77 2.82 -0.05
C LYS A 122 -1.72 1.40 0.51
N VAL A 123 -2.69 0.55 0.16
CA VAL A 123 -2.67 -0.87 0.52
C VAL A 123 -1.43 -1.54 -0.04
N LEU A 124 -1.18 -1.32 -1.34
CA LEU A 124 -0.01 -1.86 -2.00
C LEU A 124 1.31 -1.42 -1.33
N ALA A 125 1.41 -0.14 -0.96
CA ALA A 125 2.57 0.40 -0.27
C ALA A 125 2.79 -0.23 1.11
N LEU A 126 1.73 -0.34 1.93
CA LEU A 126 1.79 -0.98 3.24
C LEU A 126 2.27 -2.44 3.14
N MET A 127 1.83 -3.16 2.11
CA MET A 127 2.18 -4.56 1.89
C MET A 127 3.64 -4.74 1.46
N VAL A 128 4.15 -3.87 0.57
CA VAL A 128 5.58 -3.86 0.19
C VAL A 128 6.47 -3.58 1.41
N LEU A 129 6.03 -2.65 2.27
CA LEU A 129 6.72 -2.32 3.52
C LEU A 129 6.70 -3.50 4.51
N TRP A 130 5.58 -4.22 4.61
CA TRP A 130 5.42 -5.39 5.45
C TRP A 130 6.32 -6.55 5.02
N GLN A 131 6.41 -6.83 3.71
CA GLN A 131 7.26 -7.89 3.16
C GLN A 131 8.76 -7.67 3.43
N HIS A 132 9.18 -6.43 3.66
CA HIS A 132 10.58 -6.07 3.91
C HIS A 132 10.86 -5.74 5.38
N GLU A 133 9.93 -6.10 6.29
CA GLU A 133 10.08 -6.00 7.75
C GLU A 133 10.54 -4.59 8.22
N ARG A 134 10.00 -3.53 7.59
CA ARG A 134 10.42 -2.15 7.87
C ARG A 134 9.72 -1.62 9.12
N GLU A 135 10.45 -1.03 10.05
CA GLU A 135 9.84 -0.21 11.10
C GLU A 135 9.25 1.07 10.48
N LEU A 136 7.96 1.33 10.71
CA LEU A 136 7.28 2.51 10.20
C LEU A 136 7.20 3.59 11.28
N ASP A 137 7.53 4.81 10.90
CA ASP A 137 7.27 5.99 11.73
C ASP A 137 5.75 6.16 11.89
N PRO A 138 5.22 6.51 13.08
CA PRO A 138 3.80 6.77 13.28
C PRO A 138 3.19 7.75 12.27
N LEU A 139 3.96 8.73 11.80
CA LEU A 139 3.51 9.68 10.77
C LEU A 139 3.32 9.00 9.39
N VAL A 140 4.13 7.99 9.09
CA VAL A 140 3.97 7.20 7.87
C VAL A 140 2.71 6.35 7.93
N VAL A 141 2.44 5.76 9.10
CA VAL A 141 1.22 4.99 9.33
C VAL A 141 -0.01 5.89 9.21
N ASP A 142 0.01 7.08 9.82
CA ASP A 142 -1.07 8.07 9.74
C ASP A 142 -1.40 8.46 8.29
N GLU A 143 -0.39 8.75 7.48
CA GLU A 143 -0.60 9.10 6.06
C GLU A 143 -1.15 7.91 5.24
N LEU A 144 -0.71 6.68 5.51
CA LEU A 144 -1.22 5.47 4.84
C LEU A 144 -2.66 5.14 5.25
N LEU A 145 -3.07 5.50 6.47
CA LEU A 145 -4.43 5.29 6.97
C LEU A 145 -5.38 6.43 6.63
N ARG A 146 -4.84 7.57 6.19
CA ARG A 146 -5.63 8.74 5.87
C ARG A 146 -6.55 8.43 4.69
N VAL A 147 -7.85 8.39 4.93
CA VAL A 147 -8.84 8.41 3.87
C VAL A 147 -8.80 9.80 3.25
N GLU A 148 -8.58 9.88 1.93
CA GLU A 148 -8.78 11.14 1.23
C GLU A 148 -10.30 11.34 1.17
N ASP A 149 -10.86 12.12 2.11
CA ASP A 149 -12.22 12.63 1.95
C ASP A 149 -12.26 13.36 0.60
N ASP A 150 -13.15 12.96 -0.29
CA ASP A 150 -13.47 13.69 -1.52
C ASP A 150 -13.95 15.11 -1.17
N GLU A 151 -13.03 16.02 -0.84
CA GLU A 151 -13.27 17.45 -0.70
C GLU A 151 -13.47 18.13 -2.08
N ASP A 152 -13.66 17.34 -3.14
CA ASP A 152 -14.15 17.79 -4.45
C ASP A 152 -15.68 17.71 -4.60
N ALA A 153 -16.42 17.46 -3.50
CA ALA A 153 -17.86 17.73 -3.47
C ALA A 153 -18.10 19.25 -3.64
N GLU A 154 -18.28 19.67 -4.90
CA GLU A 154 -18.58 21.02 -5.33
C GLU A 154 -19.56 21.70 -4.35
N PRO A 155 -19.22 22.86 -3.75
CA PRO A 155 -20.09 23.49 -2.76
C PRO A 155 -21.46 23.73 -3.38
N PRO A 156 -22.57 23.53 -2.62
CA PRO A 156 -23.90 23.59 -3.18
C PRO A 156 -24.09 24.96 -3.84
N ARG A 157 -24.28 24.95 -5.17
CA ARG A 157 -24.59 26.16 -5.93
C ARG A 157 -25.94 26.67 -5.42
N LEU A 158 -25.89 27.72 -4.62
CA LEU A 158 -27.07 28.48 -4.21
C LEU A 158 -27.68 29.10 -5.48
N HIS A 159 -28.80 28.55 -5.93
CA HIS A 159 -29.71 29.16 -6.89
C HIS A 159 -31.08 29.36 -6.23
#